data_AF-A0A1I4FWH2-F1
#
_entry.id   AF-A0A1I4FWH2-F1
#
_cell.length_a   1.000
_cell.length_b   1.000
_cell.length_c   1.000
_cell.angle_alpha   90.00
_cell.angle_beta   90.00
_cell.angle_gamma   90.00
#
_symmetry.space_group_name_H-M   'P 1'
#
loop_
_entity.id
_entity.type
_entity.pdbx_description
1 polymer ?
#
loop_
_entity_poly.entity_id
_entity_poly.type
_entity_poly.pdbx_seq_one_letter_code
_entity_poly.pdbx_strand_id
1 'polypeptide(L)'
;MRLDDGGDLVISPLTAEDVPAEATALKAELTEMLPFAPIVSLLIELDKRTGYLDCFTHAGGKQASSPELKRNLIAVLLAHSANLGLTRMADACGISYDVLAWTSEWYVREETLRAANLAIIDYHQRLPLTPIFGTGTLSSSDGQRFPTRGKSVTARAHSASGALPPQEPLQ
;
A
#
# COMPACT_ATOMS: atom_id res chain seq x y z
N MET A 1 19.06 -19.70 16.38
CA MET A 1 19.24 -20.41 15.09
C MET A 1 19.49 -21.87 15.43
N ARG A 2 18.59 -22.78 15.02
CA ARG A 2 18.69 -24.23 15.30
C ARG A 2 18.60 -24.99 13.98
N LEU A 3 19.28 -26.13 13.85
CA LEU A 3 19.03 -27.08 12.77
C LEU A 3 17.98 -28.07 13.28
N ASP A 4 16.99 -28.40 12.45
CA ASP A 4 16.08 -29.50 12.75
C ASP A 4 16.69 -30.86 12.41
N ASP A 5 15.99 -31.94 12.77
CA ASP A 5 16.45 -33.33 12.59
C ASP A 5 16.61 -33.71 11.10
N GLY A 6 16.08 -32.90 10.17
CA GLY A 6 16.24 -33.03 8.73
C GLY A 6 17.44 -32.26 8.15
N GLY A 7 18.16 -31.50 8.97
CA GLY A 7 19.26 -30.65 8.54
C GLY A 7 18.81 -29.29 7.98
N ASP A 8 17.53 -28.93 8.16
CA ASP A 8 17.02 -27.62 7.75
C ASP A 8 17.26 -26.57 8.82
N LEU A 9 17.61 -25.36 8.36
CA LEU A 9 17.86 -24.25 9.25
C LEU A 9 16.55 -23.61 9.74
N VAL A 10 16.27 -23.75 11.03
CA VAL A 10 15.11 -23.14 11.69
C VAL A 10 15.54 -21.92 12.50
N ILE A 11 15.09 -20.74 12.05
CA ILE A 11 15.17 -19.50 12.83
C ILE A 11 13.89 -19.39 13.65
N SER A 12 14.00 -19.54 14.97
CA SER A 12 12.89 -19.28 15.88
C SER A 12 12.53 -17.79 15.80
N PRO A 13 11.25 -17.43 15.70
CA PRO A 13 10.84 -16.02 15.77
C PRO A 13 11.40 -15.39 17.04
N LEU A 14 11.91 -14.17 16.92
CA LEU A 14 12.24 -13.38 18.10
C LEU A 14 10.92 -13.09 18.84
N THR A 15 10.94 -13.30 20.15
CA THR A 15 9.84 -12.84 21.00
C THR A 15 9.80 -11.32 20.92
N ALA A 16 8.64 -10.76 20.57
CA ALA A 16 8.46 -9.32 20.60
C ALA A 16 8.69 -8.81 22.02
N GLU A 17 9.36 -7.66 22.16
CA GLU A 17 9.44 -6.98 23.45
C GLU A 17 8.05 -6.51 23.87
N ASP A 18 7.76 -6.61 25.18
CA ASP A 18 6.52 -6.12 25.74
C ASP A 18 6.45 -4.60 25.60
N VAL A 19 5.40 -4.09 24.97
CA VAL A 19 5.17 -2.65 24.84
C VAL A 19 4.73 -2.10 26.20
N PRO A 20 5.40 -1.08 26.76
CA PRO A 20 5.01 -0.48 28.04
C PRO A 20 3.56 0.01 28.05
N ALA A 21 2.90 -0.06 29.21
CA ALA A 21 1.51 0.36 29.35
C ALA A 21 1.33 1.85 29.02
N GLU A 22 2.31 2.68 29.39
CA GLU A 22 2.34 4.11 29.11
C GLU A 22 2.38 4.39 27.60
N ALA A 23 3.17 3.61 26.85
CA ALA A 23 3.26 3.73 25.39
C ALA A 23 1.94 3.34 24.70
N THR A 24 1.25 2.33 25.24
CA THR A 24 -0.07 1.92 24.75
C THR A 24 -1.12 3.00 24.99
N ALA A 25 -1.14 3.62 26.18
CA ALA A 25 -2.05 4.71 26.52
C ALA A 25 -1.80 5.95 25.62
N LEU A 26 -0.54 6.34 25.45
CA LEU A 26 -0.16 7.47 24.59
C LEU A 26 -0.56 7.23 23.12
N LYS A 27 -0.36 6.00 22.62
CA LYS A 27 -0.78 5.65 21.26
C LYS A 27 -2.29 5.82 21.09
N ALA A 28 -3.09 5.41 22.06
CA ALA A 28 -4.54 5.55 22.02
C ALA A 28 -4.94 7.03 21.95
N GLU A 29 -4.38 7.87 22.83
CA GLU A 29 -4.61 9.31 22.84
C GLU A 29 -4.23 9.97 21.50
N LEU A 30 -3.03 9.68 20.98
CA LEU A 30 -2.59 10.19 19.68
C LEU A 30 -3.50 9.72 18.54
N THR A 31 -4.03 8.50 18.61
CA THR A 31 -4.94 7.97 17.60
C THR A 31 -6.28 8.71 17.62
N GLU A 32 -6.79 9.05 18.80
CA GLU A 32 -8.02 9.84 18.95
C GLU A 32 -7.88 11.27 18.42
N MET A 33 -6.66 11.81 18.40
CA MET A 33 -6.36 13.12 17.81
C MET A 33 -6.30 13.09 16.27
N LEU A 34 -6.14 11.92 15.65
CA LEU A 34 -6.04 11.82 14.19
C LEU A 34 -7.42 12.00 13.52
N PRO A 35 -7.57 12.96 12.60
CA PRO A 35 -8.83 13.15 11.92
C PRO A 35 -9.12 11.98 10.97
N PHE A 36 -10.39 11.56 10.91
CA PHE A 36 -10.85 10.69 9.83
C PHE A 36 -11.00 11.52 8.55
N ALA A 37 -10.14 11.28 7.57
CA ALA A 37 -10.17 11.94 6.27
C ALA A 37 -10.42 10.92 5.15
N PRO A 38 -11.37 11.19 4.23
CA PRO A 38 -11.52 10.37 3.03
C PRO A 38 -10.21 10.34 2.23
N ILE A 39 -9.81 9.17 1.74
CA ILE A 39 -8.56 9.01 0.97
C ILE A 39 -8.46 9.97 -0.22
N VAL A 40 -9.57 10.25 -0.88
CA VAL A 40 -9.63 11.20 -2.01
C VAL A 40 -9.24 12.61 -1.57
N SER A 41 -9.72 13.04 -0.40
CA SER A 41 -9.38 14.35 0.16
C SER A 41 -7.88 14.45 0.46
N LEU A 42 -7.29 13.38 1.00
CA LEU A 42 -5.85 13.30 1.24
C LEU A 42 -5.05 13.37 -0.07
N LEU A 43 -5.48 12.68 -1.13
CA LEU A 43 -4.82 12.75 -2.44
C LEU A 43 -4.91 14.15 -3.06
N ILE A 44 -6.05 14.83 -2.93
CA ILE A 44 -6.20 16.22 -3.40
C ILE A 44 -5.29 17.17 -2.62
N GLU A 45 -5.22 17.02 -1.29
CA GLU A 45 -4.34 17.85 -0.47
C GLU A 45 -2.86 17.59 -0.79
N LEU A 46 -2.49 16.32 -1.01
CA LEU A 46 -1.15 15.95 -1.42
C LEU A 46 -0.79 16.59 -2.75
N ASP A 47 -1.68 16.59 -3.74
CA ASP A 47 -1.45 17.29 -5.02
C ASP A 47 -1.23 18.79 -4.81
N LYS A 48 -2.00 19.44 -3.93
CA LYS A 48 -1.78 20.87 -3.62
C LYS A 48 -0.41 21.13 -2.99
N ARG A 49 0.14 20.18 -2.23
CA ARG A 49 1.42 20.33 -1.52
C ARG A 49 2.62 19.92 -2.37
N THR A 50 2.46 18.94 -3.28
CA THR A 50 3.58 18.31 -3.99
C THR A 50 3.51 18.47 -5.51
N GLY A 51 2.34 18.76 -6.07
CA GLY A 51 2.10 18.77 -7.51
C GLY A 51 2.26 17.41 -8.18
N TYR A 52 2.15 16.29 -7.43
CA TYR A 52 2.45 14.96 -7.97
C TYR A 52 1.56 14.57 -9.17
N LEU A 53 0.34 15.12 -9.30
CA LEU A 53 -0.50 14.81 -10.45
C LEU A 53 0.06 15.42 -11.75
N ASP A 54 0.86 16.49 -11.66
CA ASP A 54 1.47 17.12 -12.82
C ASP A 54 2.67 16.32 -13.36
N CYS A 55 3.12 15.28 -12.63
CA CYS A 55 4.08 14.30 -13.13
C CYS A 55 3.47 13.32 -14.16
N PHE A 56 2.14 13.16 -14.18
CA PHE A 56 1.44 12.30 -15.13
C PHE A 56 1.28 13.03 -16.46
N THR A 57 2.33 12.98 -17.28
CA THR A 57 2.32 13.59 -18.62
C THR A 57 1.81 12.62 -19.68
N HIS A 58 1.14 13.16 -20.69
CA HIS A 58 0.63 12.38 -21.82
C HIS A 58 1.78 11.68 -22.57
N ALA A 59 1.59 10.43 -23.01
CA ALA A 59 2.67 9.66 -23.66
C ALA A 59 3.15 10.30 -24.98
N GLY A 60 2.23 10.92 -25.73
CA GLY A 60 2.52 11.69 -26.94
C GLY A 60 3.15 13.08 -26.74
N GLY A 61 3.49 13.50 -25.51
CA GLY A 61 4.13 14.79 -25.23
C GLY A 61 3.48 15.58 -24.10
N LYS A 62 3.98 16.78 -23.83
CA LYS A 62 3.51 17.58 -22.68
C LYS A 62 2.21 18.31 -23.04
N GLN A 63 1.11 17.93 -22.41
CA GLN A 63 -0.19 18.61 -22.50
C GLN A 63 -0.51 19.31 -21.17
N ALA A 64 -1.28 20.40 -21.22
CA ALA A 64 -1.69 21.12 -20.03
C ALA A 64 -2.60 20.23 -19.15
N SER A 65 -2.28 20.17 -17.86
CA SER A 65 -3.04 19.44 -16.84
C SER A 65 -4.35 20.17 -16.56
N SER A 66 -5.49 19.54 -16.80
CA SER A 66 -6.82 20.11 -16.50
C SER A 66 -7.37 19.56 -15.17
N PRO A 67 -8.29 20.29 -14.50
CA PRO A 67 -8.97 19.78 -13.29
C PRO A 67 -9.67 18.43 -13.51
N GLU A 68 -10.26 18.24 -14.69
CA GLU A 68 -10.92 16.99 -15.09
C GLU A 68 -9.91 15.85 -15.23
N LEU A 69 -8.74 16.13 -15.83
CA LEU A 69 -7.67 15.14 -15.92
C LEU A 69 -7.18 14.73 -14.52
N LYS A 70 -6.95 15.69 -13.62
CA LYS A 70 -6.55 15.41 -12.23
C LYS A 70 -7.58 14.53 -11.51
N ARG A 71 -8.87 14.81 -11.70
CA ARG A 71 -9.96 13.96 -11.18
C ARG A 71 -9.89 12.54 -11.73
N ASN A 72 -9.70 12.39 -13.04
CA ASN A 72 -9.61 11.07 -13.70
C ASN A 72 -8.39 10.30 -13.22
N LEU A 73 -7.24 10.96 -13.07
CA LEU A 73 -6.00 10.36 -12.54
C LEU A 73 -6.21 9.82 -11.11
N ILE A 74 -6.85 10.59 -10.22
CA ILE A 74 -7.15 10.12 -8.86
C ILE A 74 -8.03 8.86 -8.91
N ALA A 75 -9.06 8.84 -9.77
CA ALA A 75 -9.93 7.67 -9.92
C ALA A 75 -9.16 6.44 -10.44
N VAL A 76 -8.30 6.60 -11.46
CA VAL A 76 -7.46 5.51 -11.99
C VAL A 76 -6.50 4.99 -10.93
N LEU A 77 -5.79 5.87 -10.22
CA LEU A 77 -4.84 5.48 -9.18
C LEU A 77 -5.54 4.69 -8.06
N LEU A 78 -6.72 5.15 -7.62
CA LEU A 78 -7.53 4.44 -6.62
C LEU A 78 -8.01 3.08 -7.12
N ALA A 79 -8.40 2.98 -8.39
CA ALA A 79 -8.85 1.72 -8.98
C ALA A 79 -7.75 0.66 -8.98
N HIS A 80 -6.51 1.08 -9.30
CA HIS A 80 -5.33 0.21 -9.26
C HIS A 80 -4.92 -0.12 -7.82
N SER A 81 -4.84 0.87 -6.94
CA SER A 81 -4.35 0.68 -5.56
C SER A 81 -5.32 -0.14 -4.70
N ALA A 82 -6.63 -0.02 -4.93
CA ALA A 82 -7.65 -0.78 -4.22
C ALA A 82 -7.99 -2.12 -4.91
N ASN A 83 -7.28 -2.48 -5.99
CA ASN A 83 -7.52 -3.68 -6.78
C ASN A 83 -9.00 -3.85 -7.20
N LEU A 84 -9.68 -2.71 -7.43
CA LEU A 84 -11.11 -2.62 -7.74
C LEU A 84 -11.35 -2.77 -9.25
N GLY A 85 -10.37 -2.34 -10.07
CA GLY A 85 -10.47 -2.27 -11.52
C GLY A 85 -11.27 -1.07 -12.02
N LEU A 86 -11.04 -0.69 -13.29
CA LEU A 86 -11.60 0.54 -13.87
C LEU A 86 -13.12 0.49 -14.05
N THR A 87 -13.70 -0.68 -14.34
CA THR A 87 -15.16 -0.84 -14.52
C THR A 87 -15.93 -0.48 -13.25
N ARG A 88 -15.57 -1.08 -12.12
CA ARG A 88 -16.23 -0.79 -10.83
C ARG A 88 -15.93 0.63 -10.35
N MET A 89 -14.75 1.16 -10.66
CA MET A 89 -14.44 2.56 -10.36
C MET A 89 -15.34 3.50 -11.16
N ALA A 90 -15.54 3.25 -12.46
CA ALA A 90 -16.43 4.02 -13.32
C ALA A 90 -17.84 4.11 -12.72
N ASP A 91 -18.40 2.96 -12.31
CA ASP A 91 -19.72 2.89 -11.64
C ASP A 91 -19.75 3.71 -10.34
N ALA A 92 -18.67 3.66 -9.55
CA ALA A 92 -18.61 4.33 -8.25
C ALA A 92 -18.44 5.85 -8.33
N CYS A 93 -17.74 6.36 -9.36
CA CYS A 93 -17.39 7.79 -9.45
C CYS A 93 -18.14 8.56 -10.55
N GLY A 94 -18.96 7.87 -11.37
CA GLY A 94 -19.73 8.49 -12.46
C GLY A 94 -18.87 8.99 -13.64
N ILE A 95 -17.66 8.45 -13.78
CA ILE A 95 -16.77 8.69 -14.94
C ILE A 95 -16.89 7.47 -15.85
N SER A 96 -17.01 7.67 -17.17
CA SER A 96 -17.14 6.53 -18.08
C SER A 96 -15.88 5.65 -18.05
N TYR A 97 -16.08 4.34 -18.23
CA TYR A 97 -14.99 3.37 -18.33
C TYR A 97 -13.96 3.80 -19.39
N ASP A 98 -14.42 4.24 -20.56
CA ASP A 98 -13.55 4.63 -21.66
C ASP A 98 -12.63 5.80 -21.28
N VAL A 99 -13.14 6.77 -20.51
CA VAL A 99 -12.33 7.90 -20.03
C VAL A 99 -11.27 7.43 -19.04
N LEU A 100 -11.61 6.52 -18.12
CA LEU A 100 -10.65 5.97 -17.16
C LEU A 100 -9.61 5.08 -17.85
N ALA A 101 -10.03 4.23 -18.80
CA ALA A 101 -9.15 3.37 -19.58
C ALA A 101 -8.17 4.18 -20.43
N TRP A 102 -8.68 5.18 -21.15
CA TRP A 102 -7.85 6.12 -21.89
C TRP A 102 -6.86 6.81 -20.93
N THR A 103 -7.32 7.30 -19.78
CA THR A 103 -6.46 8.02 -18.81
C THR A 103 -5.35 7.11 -18.28
N SER A 104 -5.69 5.88 -17.93
CA SER A 104 -4.74 4.87 -17.49
C SER A 104 -3.68 4.61 -18.56
N GLU A 105 -4.09 4.31 -19.79
CA GLU A 105 -3.21 3.96 -20.90
C GLU A 105 -2.19 5.08 -21.22
N TRP A 106 -2.68 6.31 -21.30
CA TRP A 106 -1.89 7.42 -21.87
C TRP A 106 -1.19 8.29 -20.84
N TYR A 107 -1.48 8.16 -19.53
CA TYR A 107 -0.85 8.96 -18.48
C TYR A 107 -0.16 8.13 -17.40
N VAL A 108 -0.67 6.94 -17.05
CA VAL A 108 -0.16 6.13 -15.94
C VAL A 108 0.85 5.11 -16.46
N ARG A 109 2.13 5.49 -16.42
CA ARG A 109 3.25 4.69 -16.90
C ARG A 109 4.31 4.60 -15.80
N GLU A 110 5.26 3.68 -15.94
CA GLU A 110 6.27 3.47 -14.89
C GLU A 110 7.05 4.75 -14.58
N GLU A 111 7.45 5.50 -15.60
CA GLU A 111 8.22 6.72 -15.44
C GLU A 111 7.41 7.85 -14.78
N THR A 112 6.12 7.97 -15.08
CA THR A 112 5.25 9.00 -14.48
C THR A 112 4.89 8.65 -13.04
N LEU A 113 4.62 7.37 -12.76
CA LEU A 113 4.43 6.84 -11.40
C LEU A 113 5.69 7.03 -10.54
N ARG A 114 6.87 6.76 -11.10
CA ARG A 114 8.15 6.96 -10.42
C ARG A 114 8.37 8.43 -10.08
N ALA A 115 8.13 9.33 -11.03
CA ALA A 115 8.25 10.77 -10.81
C ALA A 115 7.25 11.28 -9.75
N ALA A 116 6.00 10.84 -9.80
CA ALA A 116 4.98 11.15 -8.79
C ALA A 116 5.38 10.66 -7.40
N ASN A 117 5.88 9.42 -7.28
CA ASN A 117 6.36 8.87 -6.02
C ASN A 117 7.53 9.68 -5.46
N LEU A 118 8.48 10.09 -6.30
CA LEU A 118 9.61 10.93 -5.88
C LEU A 118 9.14 12.29 -5.35
N ALA A 119 8.16 12.93 -6.00
CA ALA A 119 7.58 14.18 -5.51
C ALA A 119 6.94 14.04 -4.12
N ILE A 120 6.24 12.92 -3.88
CA ILE A 120 5.63 12.62 -2.58
C ILE A 120 6.70 12.33 -1.52
N ILE A 121 7.70 11.51 -1.85
CA ILE A 121 8.79 11.15 -0.92
C ILE A 121 9.59 12.39 -0.53
N ASP A 122 9.96 13.22 -1.49
CA ASP A 122 10.71 14.47 -1.25
C ASP A 122 9.95 15.42 -0.31
N TYR A 123 8.62 15.54 -0.48
CA TYR A 123 7.80 16.27 0.49
C TYR A 123 7.77 15.60 1.87
N HIS A 124 7.60 14.27 1.93
CA HIS A 124 7.57 13.53 3.18
C HIS A 124 8.87 13.69 3.98
N GLN A 125 10.03 13.67 3.32
CA GLN A 125 11.35 13.85 3.95
C GLN A 125 11.54 15.24 4.60
N ARG A 126 10.73 16.24 4.23
CA ARG A 126 10.78 17.59 4.81
C ARG A 126 9.89 17.75 6.04
N LEU A 127 9.05 16.76 6.37
CA LEU A 127 8.15 16.85 7.51
C LEU A 127 8.94 16.74 8.84
N PRO A 128 8.58 17.51 9.89
CA PRO A 128 9.34 17.57 11.13
C PRO A 128 9.51 16.23 11.86
N LEU A 129 8.54 15.32 11.70
CA LEU A 129 8.56 14.01 12.35
C LEU A 129 9.36 12.97 11.57
N THR A 130 9.63 13.18 10.27
CA THR A 130 10.31 12.19 9.42
C THR A 130 11.72 11.85 9.93
N PRO A 131 12.56 12.80 10.38
CA PRO A 131 13.87 12.48 10.97
C PRO A 131 13.79 11.60 12.22
N ILE A 132 12.68 11.64 12.98
CA ILE A 132 12.47 10.85 14.19
C ILE A 132 12.26 9.37 13.84
N PHE A 133 11.60 9.09 12.71
CA PHE A 133 11.41 7.72 12.20
C PHE A 133 12.68 7.11 11.59
N GLY A 134 13.78 7.89 11.51
CA GLY A 134 15.08 7.45 11.02
C GLY A 134 15.37 7.86 9.58
N THR A 135 16.61 7.64 9.15
CA THR A 135 17.14 8.05 7.84
C THR A 135 16.68 7.17 6.66
N GLY A 136 15.81 6.18 6.90
CA GLY A 136 15.36 5.22 5.89
C GLY A 136 16.44 4.22 5.43
N THR A 137 17.60 4.19 6.08
CA THR A 137 18.72 3.28 5.79
C THR A 137 18.55 1.89 6.40
N LEU A 138 17.68 1.76 7.41
CA LEU A 138 17.24 0.50 7.98
C LEU A 138 15.73 0.42 7.76
N SER A 139 15.28 -0.66 7.12
CA SER A 139 13.87 -0.94 6.91
C SER A 139 13.56 -2.31 7.51
N SER A 140 12.64 -2.33 8.48
CA SER A 140 12.05 -3.58 8.96
C SER A 140 10.87 -3.94 8.07
N SER A 141 11.17 -4.45 6.86
CA SER A 141 10.15 -4.99 5.96
C SER A 141 9.77 -6.39 6.44
N ASP A 142 8.97 -6.47 7.50
CA ASP A 142 8.21 -7.70 7.72
C ASP A 142 7.11 -7.74 6.65
N GLY A 143 7.12 -8.81 5.84
CA GLY A 143 6.24 -8.93 4.70
C GLY A 143 4.81 -9.19 5.16
N GLN A 144 4.01 -8.12 5.30
CA GLN A 144 2.59 -8.26 5.57
C GLN A 144 1.93 -9.06 4.44
N ARG A 145 1.37 -10.22 4.78
CA ARG A 145 0.72 -11.12 3.81
C ARG A 145 -0.73 -10.69 3.63
N PHE A 146 -1.11 -10.41 2.40
CA PHE A 146 -2.51 -10.16 2.04
C PHE A 146 -3.12 -11.44 1.41
N PRO A 147 -4.34 -11.83 1.80
CA PRO A 147 -5.02 -12.96 1.19
C PRO A 147 -5.30 -12.66 -0.29
N THR A 148 -4.80 -13.51 -1.18
CA THR A 148 -5.06 -13.41 -2.63
C THR A 148 -6.26 -14.26 -3.02
N ARG A 149 -7.09 -13.74 -3.93
CA ARG A 149 -8.29 -14.43 -4.44
C ARG A 149 -7.91 -15.45 -5.54
N GLY A 150 -7.11 -16.46 -5.18
CA GLY A 150 -6.69 -17.52 -6.10
C GLY A 150 -5.43 -18.26 -5.65
N LYS A 151 -5.24 -19.48 -6.17
CA LYS A 151 -4.00 -20.24 -6.03
C LYS A 151 -2.95 -19.61 -6.95
N SER A 152 -1.87 -19.08 -6.39
CA SER A 152 -0.74 -18.58 -7.16
C SER A 152 0.36 -19.65 -7.20
N VAL A 153 0.93 -19.87 -8.38
CA VAL A 153 2.08 -20.78 -8.59
C VAL A 153 3.34 -20.23 -7.92
N THR A 154 3.43 -18.90 -7.74
CA THR A 154 4.53 -18.20 -7.08
C THR A 154 4.28 -17.92 -5.60
N ALA A 155 3.09 -18.22 -5.07
CA ALA A 155 2.83 -18.12 -3.64
C ALA A 155 3.47 -19.30 -2.91
N ARG A 156 4.34 -19.00 -1.94
CA ARG A 156 4.95 -20.02 -1.09
C ARG A 156 3.86 -20.72 -0.28
N ALA A 157 3.68 -22.02 -0.52
CA ALA A 157 2.89 -22.87 0.36
C ALA A 157 3.61 -22.97 1.71
N HIS A 158 2.86 -22.81 2.80
CA HIS A 158 3.35 -23.13 4.14
C HIS A 158 2.73 -24.45 4.57
N SER A 159 3.57 -25.45 4.75
CA SER A 159 3.23 -26.69 5.44
C SER A 159 3.09 -26.39 6.93
N ALA A 160 1.89 -26.05 7.38
CA ALA A 160 1.60 -26.09 8.81
C ALA A 160 1.54 -27.57 9.22
N SER A 161 2.64 -28.12 9.74
CA SER A 161 2.62 -29.39 10.44
C SER A 161 1.89 -29.18 11.77
N GLY A 162 0.57 -29.27 11.72
CA GLY A 162 -0.31 -29.40 12.87
C GLY A 162 -0.85 -30.82 12.88
N ALA A 163 -0.37 -31.63 13.82
CA ALA A 163 -0.85 -32.99 14.05
C ALA A 163 -2.37 -32.99 14.25
N LEU A 164 -3.07 -33.83 13.48
CA LEU A 164 -4.47 -34.17 13.69
C LEU A 164 -4.60 -34.89 15.04
N PRO A 165 -5.55 -34.54 15.93
CA PRO A 165 -5.76 -35.32 17.15
C PRO A 165 -6.25 -36.74 16.79
N PRO A 166 -5.84 -37.77 17.57
CA PRO A 166 -6.25 -39.14 17.31
C PRO A 166 -7.78 -39.30 17.47
N GLN A 167 -8.40 -39.91 16.47
CA GLN A 167 -9.79 -40.38 16.51
C GLN A 167 -9.86 -41.57 17.49
N GLU A 168 -10.71 -41.47 18.50
CA GLU A 168 -11.03 -42.56 19.43
C GLU A 168 -11.86 -43.64 18.70
N PRO A 169 -11.58 -44.94 18.86
CA PRO A 169 -12.39 -45.99 18.25
C PRO A 169 -13.70 -46.22 19.01
N LEU A 170 -14.77 -46.42 18.24
CA LEU A 170 -16.08 -46.86 18.70
C LEU A 170 -16.01 -48.10 19.61
N GLN A 171 -16.75 -48.03 20.71
CA GLN A 171 -17.46 -49.17 21.28
C GLN A 171 -18.95 -48.86 21.29
#